data_AF-A0A8T2Z4R7-F1
#
_entry.id   AF-A0A8T2Z4R7-F1
#
_cell.length_a   1.000
_cell.length_b   1.000
_cell.length_c   1.000
_cell.angle_alpha   90.00
_cell.angle_beta   90.00
_cell.angle_gamma   90.00
#
_symmetry.space_group_name_H-M   'P 1'
#
loop_
_entity.id
_entity.type
_entity.pdbx_description
1 polymer ?
#
loop_
_entity_poly.entity_id
_entity_poly.type
_entity_poly.pdbx_seq_one_letter_code
_entity_poly.pdbx_strand_id
1 'polypeptide(L)'
;MLTSATELSPQTREFRLPPTWTTGAPVAELYLSSMNLLQSSSQFSTVRFLYLHPSSPTPLRTRFLPVRSSLLPFTNQNAKYHRELEAAVDVVERACRICVDVKKSLYSSEGRIVEKNDNTPVTVADFGVQALVSLELSKVFPSIPLVAEEDSDFVRSNNLVDSVVSVVTDKASSNDKPLTNADVLEAIDRGGKNAIVYGTRPATYWVLDPIDGTKGFLKGSEALYV
;
A
#
# COMPACT_ATOMS: atom_id res chain seq x y z
N MET A 1 11.75 8.98 65.73
CA MET A 1 12.76 10.04 65.84
C MET A 1 12.70 10.88 64.57
N LEU A 2 12.46 12.17 64.75
CA LEU A 2 12.26 13.22 63.74
C LEU A 2 13.58 13.72 63.13
N THR A 3 13.52 14.17 61.86
CA THR A 3 14.16 15.36 61.22
C THR A 3 13.80 15.28 59.72
N SER A 4 12.84 16.02 59.14
CA SER A 4 12.79 17.46 58.74
C SER A 4 14.07 17.93 58.04
N ALA A 5 14.12 18.65 56.92
CA ALA A 5 13.20 19.25 55.92
C ALA A 5 14.07 19.48 54.64
N THR A 6 13.59 19.76 53.42
CA THR A 6 13.16 21.11 52.98
C THR A 6 12.67 21.02 51.51
N GLU A 7 11.52 21.62 51.23
CA GLU A 7 10.94 21.88 49.90
C GLU A 7 11.76 22.92 49.10
N LEU A 8 11.71 22.86 47.75
CA LEU A 8 11.83 24.02 46.86
C LEU A 8 11.29 23.68 45.46
N SER A 9 10.20 24.34 45.08
CA SER A 9 9.61 24.53 43.73
C SER A 9 8.78 25.82 43.81
N PRO A 10 8.37 26.54 42.74
CA PRO A 10 8.58 26.35 41.30
C PRO A 10 9.13 27.61 40.57
N GLN A 11 9.63 27.48 39.35
CA GLN A 11 9.66 28.61 38.40
C GLN A 11 9.15 28.20 37.02
N THR A 12 7.95 28.66 36.72
CA THR A 12 7.33 28.78 35.41
C THR A 12 8.10 29.79 34.54
N ARG A 13 8.60 29.36 33.38
CA ARG A 13 9.07 30.26 32.32
C ARG A 13 7.99 30.42 31.26
N GLU A 14 7.40 31.61 31.20
CA GLU A 14 6.55 32.06 30.10
C GLU A 14 7.38 32.21 28.81
N PHE A 15 6.94 31.56 27.74
CA PHE A 15 7.44 31.80 26.37
C PHE A 15 6.68 32.99 25.77
N ARG A 16 7.39 34.09 25.53
CA ARG A 16 6.87 35.31 24.90
C ARG A 16 7.15 35.25 23.39
N LEU A 17 6.11 35.27 22.56
CA LEU A 17 6.21 35.38 21.10
C LEU A 17 6.46 36.83 20.67
N PRO A 18 7.31 37.11 19.65
CA PRO A 18 7.43 38.43 19.03
C PRO A 18 6.42 38.64 17.87
N PRO A 19 6.13 39.90 17.50
CA PRO A 19 4.90 40.29 16.80
C PRO A 19 4.95 40.22 15.26
N THR A 20 3.74 40.15 14.71
CA THR A 20 3.35 40.22 13.29
C THR A 20 3.84 41.48 12.57
N TRP A 21 4.20 41.34 11.29
CA TRP A 21 4.24 42.44 10.32
C TRP A 21 3.41 42.06 9.10
N THR A 22 2.38 42.85 8.84
CA THR A 22 1.63 42.92 7.57
C THR A 22 2.00 44.23 6.89
N THR A 23 2.39 44.20 5.60
CA THR A 23 1.89 45.04 4.49
C THR A 23 2.77 44.89 3.24
N GLY A 24 2.13 44.71 2.07
CA GLY A 24 2.52 45.43 0.84
C GLY A 24 3.37 44.70 -0.21
N ALA A 25 2.71 44.30 -1.31
CA ALA A 25 3.17 43.88 -2.66
C ALA A 25 4.21 44.85 -3.31
N PRO A 26 4.90 44.56 -4.47
CA PRO A 26 4.38 43.80 -5.61
C PRO A 26 5.33 42.89 -6.43
N VAL A 27 4.65 42.18 -7.33
CA VAL A 27 5.03 41.35 -8.48
C VAL A 27 6.27 41.83 -9.25
N ALA A 28 7.17 40.88 -9.56
CA ALA A 28 8.12 40.99 -10.66
C ALA A 28 8.31 39.61 -11.33
N GLU A 29 7.70 39.46 -12.50
CA GLU A 29 8.05 38.51 -13.56
C GLU A 29 9.52 38.68 -13.95
N LEU A 30 10.30 37.58 -13.95
CA LEU A 30 11.57 37.53 -14.67
C LEU A 30 11.74 36.20 -15.41
N TYR A 31 11.60 36.35 -16.73
CA TYR A 31 12.13 35.58 -17.86
C TYR A 31 13.08 34.41 -17.57
N LEU A 32 12.70 33.24 -18.10
CA LEU A 32 13.58 32.09 -18.32
C LEU A 32 14.62 32.45 -19.39
N SER A 33 15.90 32.44 -19.01
CA SER A 33 17.04 32.45 -19.92
C SER A 33 17.66 31.07 -19.98
N SER A 34 17.67 30.51 -21.18
CA SER A 34 18.37 29.28 -21.57
C SER A 34 19.87 29.38 -21.31
N MET A 35 20.45 28.38 -20.62
CA MET A 35 21.87 28.05 -20.77
C MET A 35 22.04 26.53 -20.86
N ASN A 36 22.55 26.11 -22.02
CA ASN A 36 23.10 24.81 -22.30
C ASN A 36 24.27 24.50 -21.35
N LEU A 37 24.29 23.30 -20.79
CA LEU A 37 25.50 22.67 -20.29
C LEU A 37 25.51 21.21 -20.75
N LEU A 38 26.42 20.94 -21.68
CA LEU A 38 26.86 19.62 -22.11
C LEU A 38 27.57 18.92 -20.93
N GLN A 39 27.21 17.67 -20.65
CA GLN A 39 28.17 16.66 -20.21
C GLN A 39 27.66 15.23 -20.46
N SER A 40 28.41 14.54 -21.32
CA SER A 40 28.79 13.12 -21.31
C SER A 40 28.00 12.15 -20.40
N SER A 41 27.39 11.12 -20.98
CA SER A 41 27.92 9.74 -20.96
C SER A 41 26.85 8.67 -21.27
N SER A 42 27.35 7.53 -21.78
CA SER A 42 26.77 6.18 -21.84
C SER A 42 25.55 5.91 -22.73
N GLN A 43 25.81 5.09 -23.75
CA GLN A 43 24.82 4.41 -24.59
C GLN A 43 23.88 3.55 -23.74
N PHE A 44 22.59 3.89 -23.75
CA PHE A 44 21.52 2.93 -23.46
C PHE A 44 20.90 2.50 -24.79
N SER A 45 20.80 1.19 -25.00
CA SER A 45 20.15 0.61 -26.17
C SER A 45 18.67 1.00 -26.20
N THR A 46 18.31 1.93 -27.09
CA THR A 46 16.92 2.22 -27.43
C THR A 46 16.32 1.04 -28.19
N VAL A 47 15.36 0.36 -27.59
CA VAL A 47 14.46 -0.55 -28.31
C VAL A 47 13.61 0.32 -29.25
N ARG A 48 13.83 0.20 -30.56
CA ARG A 48 13.03 0.89 -31.58
C ARG A 48 11.61 0.31 -31.58
N PHE A 49 10.63 1.09 -31.14
CA PHE A 49 9.22 0.82 -31.44
C PHE A 49 8.95 1.24 -32.89
N LEU A 50 8.79 0.28 -33.80
CA LEU A 50 8.22 0.54 -35.11
C LEU A 50 6.71 0.72 -34.95
N TYR A 51 6.23 1.94 -35.16
CA TYR A 51 4.80 2.21 -35.34
C TYR A 51 4.37 1.65 -36.69
N LEU A 52 3.64 0.52 -36.66
CA LEU A 52 2.81 0.08 -37.78
C LEU A 52 1.37 0.45 -37.48
N HIS A 53 0.77 1.24 -38.38
CA HIS A 53 -0.64 1.60 -38.36
C HIS A 53 -1.55 0.36 -38.35
N PRO A 54 -2.62 0.32 -37.52
CA PRO A 54 -3.55 -0.79 -37.52
C PRO A 54 -4.67 -0.58 -38.55
N SER A 55 -4.82 -1.55 -39.45
CA SER A 55 -6.03 -1.74 -40.26
C SER A 55 -6.97 -2.72 -39.56
N SER A 56 -8.18 -2.25 -39.23
CA SER A 56 -9.42 -2.98 -38.82
C SER A 56 -9.44 -3.75 -37.48
N PRO A 57 -10.58 -3.71 -36.75
CA PRO A 57 -10.69 -4.27 -35.40
C PRO A 57 -11.07 -5.75 -35.45
N THR A 58 -10.22 -6.60 -34.88
CA THR A 58 -10.62 -7.93 -34.40
C THR A 58 -10.59 -7.89 -32.87
N PRO A 59 -11.47 -8.64 -32.17
CA PRO A 59 -11.52 -8.59 -30.72
C PRO A 59 -10.22 -9.18 -30.17
N LEU A 60 -9.39 -8.34 -29.55
CA LEU A 60 -8.20 -8.77 -28.84
C LEU A 60 -8.62 -9.63 -27.65
N ARG A 61 -8.53 -10.94 -27.80
CA ARG A 61 -8.52 -11.88 -26.69
C ARG A 61 -7.24 -11.63 -25.91
N THR A 62 -7.33 -10.85 -24.83
CA THR A 62 -6.24 -10.57 -23.91
C THR A 62 -5.75 -11.89 -23.33
N ARG A 63 -4.69 -12.46 -23.93
CA ARG A 63 -3.97 -13.58 -23.34
C ARG A 63 -3.11 -12.99 -22.23
N PHE A 64 -3.67 -12.93 -21.03
CA PHE A 64 -2.90 -12.72 -19.83
C PHE A 64 -1.95 -13.91 -19.69
N LEU A 65 -0.66 -13.67 -19.92
CA LEU A 65 0.37 -14.62 -19.55
C LEU A 65 0.41 -14.64 -18.02
N PRO A 66 0.22 -15.79 -17.35
CA PRO A 66 0.45 -15.85 -15.91
C PRO A 66 1.93 -15.52 -15.69
N VAL A 67 2.21 -14.47 -14.93
CA VAL A 67 3.56 -14.19 -14.45
C VAL A 67 3.85 -15.29 -13.44
N ARG A 68 4.35 -16.43 -13.91
CA ARG A 68 4.81 -17.45 -12.98
C ARG A 68 5.95 -16.85 -12.18
N SER A 69 5.84 -16.86 -10.85
CA SER A 69 6.86 -16.38 -9.91
C SER A 69 8.26 -16.97 -10.20
N SER A 70 8.31 -18.14 -10.86
CA SER A 70 9.53 -18.79 -11.35
C SER A 70 10.29 -18.07 -12.49
N LEU A 71 9.91 -16.85 -12.88
CA LEU A 71 10.55 -16.07 -13.97
C LEU A 71 11.05 -14.69 -13.52
N LEU A 72 11.35 -14.50 -12.23
CA LEU A 72 12.08 -13.30 -11.81
C LEU A 72 13.32 -13.12 -12.72
N PRO A 73 13.57 -11.90 -13.25
CA PRO A 73 14.61 -11.68 -14.28
C PRO A 73 16.04 -11.79 -13.74
N PHE A 74 16.22 -12.24 -12.50
CA PHE A 74 17.49 -12.37 -11.81
C PHE A 74 17.64 -13.78 -11.23
N THR A 75 18.83 -14.35 -11.35
CA THR A 75 19.12 -15.70 -10.85
C THR A 75 19.17 -15.74 -9.32
N ASN A 76 18.73 -16.86 -8.73
CA ASN A 76 18.65 -17.07 -7.29
C ASN A 76 20.00 -16.87 -6.57
N GLN A 77 21.13 -17.18 -7.23
CA GLN A 77 22.43 -17.32 -6.58
C GLN A 77 23.07 -16.01 -6.06
N ASN A 78 22.53 -14.83 -6.38
CA ASN A 78 23.07 -13.53 -5.94
C ASN A 78 22.04 -12.60 -5.25
N ALA A 79 20.80 -13.06 -5.02
CA ALA A 79 19.75 -12.23 -4.45
C ALA A 79 19.43 -12.65 -3.02
N LYS A 80 19.95 -11.88 -2.03
CA LYS A 80 19.79 -12.16 -0.58
C LYS A 80 18.34 -12.40 -0.16
N TYR A 81 17.38 -11.72 -0.80
CA TYR A 81 15.95 -11.78 -0.48
C TYR A 81 15.12 -12.38 -1.64
N HIS A 82 15.69 -13.33 -2.39
CA HIS A 82 15.03 -13.89 -3.57
C HIS A 82 13.69 -14.56 -3.24
N ARG A 83 13.61 -15.30 -2.13
CA ARG A 83 12.39 -16.02 -1.72
C ARG A 83 11.31 -15.04 -1.26
N GLU A 84 11.71 -14.00 -0.54
CA GLU A 84 10.84 -12.91 -0.12
C GLU A 84 10.27 -12.20 -1.33
N LEU A 85 11.12 -11.86 -2.31
CA LEU A 85 10.67 -11.24 -3.56
C LEU A 85 9.71 -12.16 -4.35
N GLU A 86 10.02 -13.45 -4.46
CA GLU A 86 9.16 -14.44 -5.13
C GLU A 86 7.77 -14.51 -4.47
N ALA A 87 7.71 -14.56 -3.14
CA ALA A 87 6.44 -14.57 -2.41
C ALA A 87 5.68 -13.24 -2.53
N ALA A 88 6.39 -12.11 -2.47
CA ALA A 88 5.79 -10.79 -2.60
C ALA A 88 5.17 -10.60 -3.99
N VAL A 89 5.89 -10.95 -5.06
CA VAL A 89 5.36 -10.87 -6.44
C VAL A 89 4.14 -11.77 -6.61
N ASP A 90 4.23 -13.01 -6.12
CA ASP A 90 3.13 -13.99 -6.21
C ASP A 90 1.85 -13.49 -5.52
N VAL A 91 1.96 -12.93 -4.31
CA VAL A 91 0.78 -12.44 -3.60
C VAL A 91 0.28 -11.10 -4.14
N VAL A 92 1.17 -10.20 -4.58
CA VAL A 92 0.77 -8.92 -5.19
C VAL A 92 0.01 -9.17 -6.50
N GLU A 93 0.40 -10.15 -7.32
CA GLU A 93 -0.37 -10.52 -8.52
C GLU A 93 -1.82 -10.89 -8.17
N ARG A 94 -2.01 -11.68 -7.10
CA ARG A 94 -3.34 -12.06 -6.63
C ARG A 94 -4.10 -10.88 -6.02
N ALA A 95 -3.43 -10.02 -5.27
CA ALA A 95 -3.99 -8.78 -4.72
C ALA A 95 -4.48 -7.84 -5.83
N CYS A 96 -3.73 -7.67 -6.93
CA CYS A 96 -4.17 -6.88 -8.07
C CYS A 96 -5.48 -7.42 -8.67
N ARG A 97 -5.72 -8.73 -8.63
CA ARG A 97 -6.98 -9.33 -9.09
C ARG A 97 -8.14 -8.96 -8.17
N ILE A 98 -7.93 -8.89 -6.85
CA ILE A 98 -8.94 -8.33 -5.91
C ILE A 98 -9.29 -6.90 -6.32
N CYS A 99 -8.28 -6.05 -6.51
CA CYS A 99 -8.49 -4.65 -6.88
C CYS A 99 -9.29 -4.52 -8.19
N VAL A 100 -8.95 -5.31 -9.22
CA VAL A 100 -9.66 -5.31 -10.50
C VAL A 100 -11.10 -5.78 -10.36
N ASP A 101 -11.35 -6.85 -9.60
CA ASP A 101 -12.70 -7.41 -9.43
C ASP A 101 -13.60 -6.47 -8.62
N VAL A 102 -13.11 -5.92 -7.50
CA VAL A 102 -13.84 -4.91 -6.71
C VAL A 102 -14.10 -3.65 -7.54
N LYS A 103 -13.11 -3.17 -8.31
CA LYS A 103 -13.28 -2.00 -9.18
C LYS A 103 -14.36 -2.22 -10.23
N LYS A 104 -14.45 -3.42 -10.83
CA LYS A 104 -15.55 -3.76 -11.75
C LYS A 104 -16.91 -3.71 -11.04
N SER A 105 -17.03 -4.31 -9.85
CA SER A 105 -18.28 -4.30 -9.08
C SER A 105 -18.73 -2.90 -8.65
N LEU A 106 -17.78 -1.99 -8.38
CA LEU A 106 -18.06 -0.58 -8.11
C LEU A 106 -18.75 0.12 -9.30
N TYR A 107 -18.33 -0.16 -10.53
CA TYR A 107 -18.99 0.38 -11.73
C TYR A 107 -20.34 -0.26 -12.04
N SER A 108 -20.60 -1.47 -11.54
CA SER A 108 -21.86 -2.19 -11.71
C SER A 108 -22.89 -1.91 -10.60
N SER A 109 -22.70 -0.86 -9.79
CA SER A 109 -23.56 -0.46 -8.66
C SER A 109 -23.68 -1.47 -7.49
N GLU A 110 -22.75 -2.42 -7.39
CA GLU A 110 -22.69 -3.40 -6.29
C GLU A 110 -21.55 -3.15 -5.28
N GLY A 111 -20.57 -2.31 -5.64
CA GLY A 111 -19.44 -2.01 -4.75
C GLY A 111 -19.78 -1.00 -3.65
N ARG A 112 -19.36 -1.29 -2.41
CA ARG A 112 -19.51 -0.39 -1.27
C ARG A 112 -18.23 0.44 -1.07
N ILE A 113 -18.37 1.76 -1.17
CA ILE A 113 -17.35 2.75 -0.78
C ILE A 113 -17.69 3.22 0.63
N VAL A 114 -16.71 3.25 1.53
CA VAL A 114 -16.88 3.75 2.90
C VAL A 114 -15.79 4.78 3.18
N GLU A 115 -16.07 5.78 4.01
CA GLU A 115 -15.08 6.79 4.42
C GLU A 115 -14.64 6.53 5.87
N LYS A 116 -13.34 6.70 6.15
CA LYS A 116 -12.80 6.71 7.50
C LYS A 116 -13.12 8.02 8.22
N ASN A 117 -12.87 8.06 9.53
CA ASN A 117 -13.14 9.23 10.38
C ASN A 117 -12.40 10.52 9.95
N ASP A 118 -11.30 10.39 9.20
CA ASP A 118 -10.53 11.50 8.64
C ASP A 118 -10.95 11.90 7.21
N ASN A 119 -12.08 11.36 6.72
CA ASN A 119 -12.60 11.53 5.36
C ASN A 119 -11.66 11.00 4.26
N THR A 120 -10.79 10.06 4.60
CA THR A 120 -10.10 9.25 3.58
C THR A 120 -11.01 8.10 3.15
N PRO A 121 -11.20 7.86 1.84
CA PRO A 121 -12.00 6.73 1.40
C PRO A 121 -11.23 5.44 1.58
N VAL A 122 -11.97 4.38 1.90
CA VAL A 122 -11.51 3.00 1.98
C VAL A 122 -12.53 2.09 1.33
N THR A 123 -12.08 0.99 0.74
CA THR A 123 -12.94 0.04 0.03
C THR A 123 -12.74 -1.38 0.55
N VAL A 124 -13.63 -2.27 0.13
CA VAL A 124 -13.46 -3.72 0.34
C VAL A 124 -12.15 -4.24 -0.25
N ALA A 125 -11.59 -3.57 -1.27
CA ALA A 125 -10.31 -3.97 -1.84
C ALA A 125 -9.13 -3.70 -0.89
N ASP A 126 -9.11 -2.57 -0.18
CA ASP A 126 -8.03 -2.24 0.77
C ASP A 126 -7.92 -3.32 1.85
N PHE A 127 -9.05 -3.67 2.48
CA PHE A 127 -9.13 -4.74 3.48
C PHE A 127 -8.81 -6.12 2.90
N GLY A 128 -9.32 -6.41 1.69
CA GLY A 128 -9.11 -7.69 1.02
C GLY A 128 -7.65 -7.93 0.63
N VAL A 129 -6.96 -6.90 0.12
CA VAL A 129 -5.53 -6.95 -0.19
C VAL A 129 -4.72 -7.17 1.07
N GLN A 130 -4.96 -6.39 2.14
CA GLN A 130 -4.25 -6.56 3.39
C GLN A 130 -4.43 -7.96 3.98
N ALA A 131 -5.66 -8.47 4.01
CA ALA A 131 -5.96 -9.81 4.49
C ALA A 131 -5.24 -10.89 3.67
N LEU A 132 -5.32 -10.81 2.32
CA LEU A 132 -4.68 -11.77 1.44
C LEU A 132 -3.15 -11.77 1.59
N VAL A 133 -2.54 -10.58 1.58
CA VAL A 133 -1.08 -10.42 1.74
C VAL A 133 -0.62 -10.97 3.08
N SER A 134 -1.33 -10.62 4.17
CA SER A 134 -1.04 -11.15 5.51
C SER A 134 -1.17 -12.67 5.58
N LEU A 135 -2.23 -13.26 5.02
CA LEU A 135 -2.46 -14.71 5.00
C LEU A 135 -1.34 -15.44 4.27
N GLU A 136 -0.98 -14.99 3.07
CA GLU A 136 -0.03 -15.72 2.23
C GLU A 136 1.41 -15.54 2.72
N LEU A 137 1.80 -14.33 3.13
CA LEU A 137 3.15 -14.09 3.66
C LEU A 137 3.38 -14.78 5.01
N SER A 138 2.36 -14.84 5.88
CA SER A 138 2.51 -15.54 7.17
C SER A 138 2.67 -17.06 7.01
N LYS A 139 2.15 -17.67 5.93
CA LYS A 139 2.38 -19.09 5.62
C LYS A 139 3.85 -19.38 5.31
N VAL A 140 4.51 -18.51 4.55
CA VAL A 140 5.89 -18.73 4.07
C VAL A 140 6.97 -18.07 4.94
N PHE A 141 6.64 -16.97 5.62
CA PHE A 141 7.55 -16.17 6.46
C PHE A 141 6.90 -15.78 7.80
N PRO A 142 6.54 -16.76 8.66
CA PRO A 142 5.83 -16.49 9.92
C PRO A 142 6.62 -15.64 10.93
N SER A 143 7.93 -15.56 10.78
CA SER A 143 8.80 -14.76 11.65
C SER A 143 8.97 -13.30 11.21
N ILE A 144 8.48 -12.93 10.02
CA ILE A 144 8.57 -11.55 9.52
C ILE A 144 7.22 -10.87 9.75
N PRO A 145 7.11 -9.96 10.72
CA PRO A 145 5.87 -9.25 10.99
C PRO A 145 5.48 -8.28 9.85
N LEU A 146 4.18 -8.01 9.73
CA LEU A 146 3.59 -7.10 8.75
C LEU A 146 3.19 -5.78 9.41
N VAL A 147 3.59 -4.66 8.83
CA VAL A 147 3.07 -3.32 9.15
C VAL A 147 2.16 -2.90 7.99
N ALA A 148 0.89 -2.63 8.27
CA ALA A 148 -0.08 -2.21 7.27
C ALA A 148 -1.07 -1.17 7.82
N GLU A 149 -1.83 -0.53 6.92
CA GLU A 149 -2.68 0.62 7.26
C GLU A 149 -3.96 0.23 8.01
N GLU A 150 -4.62 -0.85 7.58
CA GLU A 150 -5.99 -1.14 7.96
C GLU A 150 -6.11 -1.95 9.25
N ASP A 151 -7.28 -1.89 9.88
CA ASP A 151 -7.66 -2.71 11.03
C ASP A 151 -9.05 -3.32 10.83
N SER A 152 -9.33 -4.42 11.52
CA SER A 152 -10.61 -5.11 11.37
C SER A 152 -11.76 -4.49 12.16
N ASP A 153 -11.49 -3.54 13.07
CA ASP A 153 -12.53 -2.83 13.83
C ASP A 153 -13.39 -1.98 12.89
N PHE A 154 -12.77 -1.33 11.91
CA PHE A 154 -13.48 -0.63 10.85
C PHE A 154 -14.38 -1.58 10.03
N VAL A 155 -13.86 -2.75 9.67
CA VAL A 155 -14.60 -3.78 8.90
C VAL A 155 -15.83 -4.25 9.65
N ARG A 156 -15.69 -4.55 10.95
CA ARG A 156 -16.80 -4.95 11.83
C ARG A 156 -17.85 -3.86 11.97
N SER A 157 -17.41 -2.63 12.25
CA SER A 157 -18.30 -1.49 12.51
C SER A 157 -19.13 -1.09 11.29
N ASN A 158 -18.65 -1.39 10.08
CA ASN A 158 -19.33 -1.06 8.82
C ASN A 158 -20.03 -2.25 8.14
N ASN A 159 -20.15 -3.39 8.83
CA ASN A 159 -20.77 -4.62 8.29
C ASN A 159 -20.17 -5.06 6.95
N LEU A 160 -18.84 -4.99 6.83
CA LEU A 160 -18.11 -5.33 5.61
C LEU A 160 -17.52 -6.75 5.63
N VAL A 161 -17.63 -7.47 6.76
CA VAL A 161 -16.96 -8.76 6.99
C VAL A 161 -17.20 -9.75 5.85
N ASP A 162 -18.47 -10.00 5.49
CA ASP A 162 -18.79 -11.00 4.46
C ASP A 162 -18.28 -10.58 3.07
N SER A 163 -18.32 -9.28 2.75
CA SER A 163 -17.78 -8.75 1.50
C SER A 163 -16.27 -8.94 1.41
N VAL A 164 -15.54 -8.67 2.50
CA VAL A 164 -14.09 -8.85 2.57
C VAL A 164 -13.73 -10.34 2.49
N VAL A 165 -14.41 -11.19 3.26
CA VAL A 165 -14.19 -12.65 3.25
C VAL A 165 -14.42 -13.23 1.86
N SER A 166 -15.47 -12.78 1.15
CA SER A 166 -15.76 -13.23 -0.21
C SER A 166 -14.61 -12.94 -1.16
N VAL A 167 -14.09 -11.70 -1.20
CA VAL A 167 -13.04 -11.34 -2.16
C VAL A 167 -11.69 -12.00 -1.84
N VAL A 168 -11.43 -12.30 -0.56
CA VAL A 168 -10.20 -12.98 -0.12
C VAL A 168 -10.26 -14.47 -0.44
N THR A 169 -11.38 -15.13 -0.15
CA THR A 169 -11.53 -16.59 -0.31
C THR A 169 -11.32 -17.02 -1.77
N ASP A 170 -11.75 -16.22 -2.73
CA ASP A 170 -11.59 -16.50 -4.16
C ASP A 170 -10.12 -16.45 -4.63
N LYS A 171 -9.26 -15.74 -3.91
CA LYS A 171 -7.87 -15.49 -4.30
C LYS A 171 -6.84 -16.11 -3.36
N ALA A 172 -7.23 -16.54 -2.16
CA ALA A 172 -6.32 -17.19 -1.23
C ALA A 172 -5.87 -18.55 -1.79
N SER A 173 -4.65 -18.98 -1.44
CA SER A 173 -4.18 -20.32 -1.79
C SER A 173 -5.07 -21.36 -1.10
N SER A 174 -5.50 -22.37 -1.86
CA SER A 174 -6.34 -23.46 -1.36
C SER A 174 -5.69 -24.13 -0.15
N ASN A 175 -6.37 -24.09 0.99
CA ASN A 175 -6.02 -24.84 2.19
C ASN A 175 -6.99 -26.03 2.35
N ASP A 176 -6.61 -27.03 3.15
CA ASP A 176 -7.48 -28.16 3.50
C ASP A 176 -8.75 -27.73 4.27
N LYS A 177 -8.74 -26.51 4.81
CA LYS A 177 -9.84 -25.91 5.55
C LYS A 177 -10.30 -24.60 4.87
N PRO A 178 -11.60 -24.38 4.69
CA PRO A 178 -12.15 -23.09 4.24
C PRO A 178 -11.77 -21.95 5.20
N LEU A 179 -11.52 -20.76 4.64
CA LEU A 179 -11.29 -19.54 5.43
C LEU A 179 -12.58 -19.14 6.15
N THR A 180 -12.47 -18.91 7.46
CA THR A 180 -13.56 -18.37 8.27
C THR A 180 -13.47 -16.85 8.37
N ASN A 181 -14.57 -16.20 8.77
CA ASN A 181 -14.58 -14.76 9.05
C ASN A 181 -13.51 -14.38 10.08
N ALA A 182 -13.27 -15.23 11.09
CA ALA A 182 -12.24 -15.00 12.09
C ALA A 182 -10.83 -15.01 11.48
N ASP A 183 -10.54 -15.97 10.60
CA ASP A 183 -9.22 -16.10 9.95
C ASP A 183 -8.87 -14.85 9.12
N VAL A 184 -9.86 -14.29 8.42
CA VAL A 184 -9.70 -13.08 7.59
C VAL A 184 -9.52 -11.83 8.45
N LEU A 185 -10.32 -11.66 9.50
CA LEU A 185 -10.20 -10.51 10.39
C LEU A 185 -8.87 -10.53 11.17
N GLU A 186 -8.46 -11.70 11.65
CA GLU A 186 -7.15 -11.88 12.29
C GLU A 186 -6.01 -11.54 11.32
N ALA A 187 -6.15 -11.92 10.03
CA ALA A 187 -5.15 -11.57 9.03
C ALA A 187 -5.02 -10.06 8.82
N ILE A 188 -6.13 -9.32 8.82
CA ILE A 188 -6.09 -7.84 8.79
C ILE A 188 -5.34 -7.34 10.03
N ASP A 189 -5.72 -7.81 11.22
CA ASP A 189 -5.17 -7.32 12.48
C ASP A 189 -3.68 -7.63 12.68
N ARG A 190 -3.13 -8.69 12.07
CA ARG A 190 -1.67 -8.96 12.07
C ARG A 190 -0.84 -7.84 11.47
N GLY A 191 -1.42 -7.04 10.58
CA GLY A 191 -0.80 -5.85 9.99
C GLY A 191 -1.04 -4.56 10.79
N GLY A 192 -2.04 -4.56 11.67
CA GLY A 192 -2.55 -3.35 12.31
C GLY A 192 -1.60 -2.73 13.34
N LYS A 193 -1.93 -1.49 13.75
CA LYS A 193 -1.10 -0.63 14.62
C LYS A 193 -0.69 -1.25 15.96
N ASN A 194 -1.47 -2.22 16.46
CA ASN A 194 -1.24 -2.87 17.75
C ASN A 194 -0.51 -4.22 17.65
N ALA A 195 -0.20 -4.68 16.43
CA ALA A 195 0.36 -6.01 16.21
C ALA A 195 1.87 -6.11 16.46
N ILE A 196 2.59 -4.98 16.40
CA ILE A 196 4.06 -4.96 16.42
C ILE A 196 4.59 -4.21 17.62
N VAL A 197 5.42 -4.89 18.41
CA VAL A 197 6.27 -4.29 19.42
C VAL A 197 7.66 -4.08 18.82
N TYR A 198 8.03 -2.82 18.57
CA TYR A 198 9.34 -2.47 18.02
C TYR A 198 10.46 -2.76 19.03
N GLY A 199 11.37 -3.66 18.67
CA GLY A 199 12.57 -4.00 19.46
C GLY A 199 13.78 -3.12 19.16
N THR A 200 14.83 -3.21 19.98
CA THR A 200 16.08 -2.42 19.88
C THR A 200 17.12 -2.95 18.89
N ARG A 201 16.82 -4.01 18.14
CA ARG A 201 17.73 -4.63 17.15
C ARG A 201 17.24 -4.35 15.73
N PRO A 202 18.13 -4.37 14.70
CA PRO A 202 17.67 -4.34 13.33
C PRO A 202 16.69 -5.48 13.11
N ALA A 203 15.46 -5.13 12.73
CA ALA A 203 14.36 -6.05 12.55
C ALA A 203 13.86 -5.94 11.11
N THR A 204 13.49 -7.09 10.54
CA THR A 204 12.93 -7.21 9.20
C THR A 204 11.43 -7.18 9.30
N TYR A 205 10.78 -6.36 8.47
CA TYR A 205 9.34 -6.19 8.42
C TYR A 205 8.87 -6.22 6.97
N TRP A 206 7.68 -6.77 6.76
CA TRP A 206 6.87 -6.42 5.60
C TRP A 206 6.20 -5.09 5.87
N VAL A 207 6.16 -4.22 4.87
CA VAL A 207 5.42 -2.96 4.91
C VAL A 207 4.47 -2.95 3.74
N LEU A 208 3.19 -2.67 4.00
CA LEU A 208 2.13 -2.73 3.01
C LEU A 208 1.24 -1.50 3.15
N ASP A 209 1.14 -0.73 2.07
CA ASP A 209 -0.05 0.05 1.77
C ASP A 209 -0.90 -0.82 0.83
N PRO A 210 -2.10 -1.28 1.25
CA PRO A 210 -2.89 -2.19 0.44
C PRO A 210 -3.35 -1.54 -0.87
N ILE A 211 -3.60 -0.23 -0.89
CA ILE A 211 -3.89 0.56 -2.09
C ILE A 211 -3.36 1.98 -1.88
N ASP A 212 -2.15 2.26 -2.41
CA ASP A 212 -1.67 3.63 -2.45
C ASP A 212 -2.60 4.50 -3.32
N GLY A 213 -3.22 5.50 -2.70
CA GLY A 213 -4.11 6.44 -3.37
C GLY A 213 -5.53 5.91 -3.65
N THR A 214 -6.23 5.39 -2.65
CA THR A 214 -7.63 4.91 -2.75
C THR A 214 -8.59 5.92 -3.41
N LYS A 215 -8.39 7.24 -3.20
CA LYS A 215 -9.14 8.31 -3.91
C LYS A 215 -9.02 8.20 -5.43
N GLY A 216 -7.83 7.88 -5.93
CA GLY A 216 -7.53 7.69 -7.34
C GLY A 216 -8.09 6.38 -7.88
N PHE A 217 -7.96 5.31 -7.10
CA PHE A 217 -8.57 4.01 -7.38
C PHE A 217 -10.07 4.14 -7.69
N LEU A 218 -10.80 4.89 -6.87
CA LEU A 218 -12.24 5.16 -7.03
C LEU A 218 -12.58 6.02 -8.25
N LYS A 219 -11.76 7.02 -8.57
CA LYS A 219 -11.99 7.93 -9.71
C LYS A 219 -11.78 7.25 -11.07
N GLY A 220 -11.14 6.08 -11.11
CA GLY A 220 -10.89 5.38 -12.35
C GLY A 220 -9.78 5.99 -13.22
N SER A 221 -8.94 6.86 -12.66
CA SER A 221 -7.79 7.38 -13.39
C SER A 221 -6.86 6.25 -13.82
N GLU A 222 -6.31 6.32 -15.04
CA GLU A 222 -5.27 5.41 -15.57
C GLU A 222 -3.92 5.52 -14.86
N ALA A 223 -3.84 6.26 -13.76
CA ALA A 223 -2.64 6.32 -12.96
C ALA A 223 -2.34 4.92 -12.40
N LEU A 224 -1.24 4.35 -12.88
CA LEU A 224 -0.58 3.22 -12.23
C LEU A 224 0.01 3.76 -10.93
N TYR A 225 -0.67 3.47 -9.83
CA TYR A 225 -0.14 3.68 -8.48
C TYR A 225 0.89 2.57 -8.25
N VAL A 226 2.12 2.95 -7.92
CA VAL A 226 3.29 2.06 -7.74
C VAL A 226 3.62 1.99 -6.27
#